data_AF-A0A9W6VKQ8-F1
#
_entry.id   AF-A0A9W6VKQ8-F1
#
_cell.length_a   1.000
_cell.length_b   1.000
_cell.length_c   1.000
_cell.angle_alpha   90.00
_cell.angle_beta   90.00
_cell.angle_gamma   90.00
#
_symmetry.space_group_name_H-M   'P 1'
#
loop_
_entity.id
_entity.type
_entity.pdbx_description
1 polymer ?
#
loop_
_entity_poly.entity_id
_entity_poly.type
_entity_poly.pdbx_seq_one_letter_code
_entity_poly.pdbx_strand_id
1 'polypeptide(L)'
;MLLTACGTQAGAPGRPCTEIAALVGINVRITPSVAGRFADTTSLEACWNGSCHTYPFVLSPATTAADSTCAGTGPDDTCSAQVRETGGKTGFAVIPELPAAPVRVTFAGETLTVTPKAVYPNGPDCGTGGPQVELTVDENGVR
;
A
#
# COMPACT_ATOMS: atom_id res chain seq x y z
N MET A 1 10.09 37.80 23.36
CA MET A 1 10.63 36.49 22.97
C MET A 1 10.24 36.25 21.51
N LEU A 2 11.20 36.29 20.58
CA LEU A 2 10.97 35.86 19.21
C LEU A 2 10.99 34.33 19.19
N LEU A 3 9.90 33.71 18.73
CA LEU A 3 9.91 32.28 18.39
C LEU A 3 10.48 32.14 16.98
N THR A 4 11.73 31.68 16.89
CA THR A 4 12.31 31.12 15.68
C THR A 4 11.63 29.78 15.40
N ALA A 5 10.67 29.77 14.48
CA ALA A 5 10.15 28.53 13.91
C ALA A 5 11.20 27.94 12.96
N CYS A 6 11.88 26.87 13.37
CA CYS A 6 12.61 26.02 12.45
C CYS A 6 11.61 25.16 11.69
N GLY A 7 11.46 25.38 10.38
CA GLY A 7 10.68 24.52 9.51
C GLY A 7 10.07 25.24 8.32
N THR A 8 10.89 25.80 7.43
CA THR A 8 10.45 26.09 6.06
C THR A 8 11.49 25.52 5.09
N GLN A 9 11.15 24.38 4.48
CA GLN A 9 11.30 24.13 3.04
C GLN A 9 10.96 22.67 2.70
N ALA A 10 9.78 22.47 2.12
CA ALA A 10 9.60 21.74 0.86
C ALA A 10 8.20 22.10 0.29
N GLY A 11 8.15 22.54 -0.97
CA GLY A 11 6.91 22.86 -1.70
C GLY A 11 6.58 24.35 -1.82
N ALA A 12 6.37 24.82 -3.05
CA ALA A 12 6.13 26.20 -3.49
C ALA A 12 5.04 26.99 -2.72
N PRO A 13 5.01 28.35 -2.79
CA PRO A 13 3.95 29.13 -2.17
C PRO A 13 2.61 28.84 -2.86
N GLY A 14 1.72 28.10 -2.19
CA GLY A 14 0.39 27.81 -2.73
C GLY A 14 -0.51 26.90 -1.90
N ARG A 15 0.00 25.80 -1.32
CA ARG A 15 -0.77 24.89 -0.44
C ARG A 15 0.17 24.14 0.51
N PRO A 16 -0.17 23.95 1.79
CA PRO A 16 0.61 23.09 2.67
C PRO A 16 0.39 21.63 2.26
N CYS A 17 1.43 21.00 1.71
CA CYS A 17 1.46 19.56 1.49
C CYS A 17 2.03 18.87 2.72
N THR A 18 1.51 17.70 3.09
CA THR A 18 2.05 16.89 4.19
C THR A 18 3.32 16.16 3.74
N GLU A 19 4.34 16.08 4.60
CA GLU A 19 5.60 15.36 4.35
C GLU A 19 5.45 13.85 4.58
N ILE A 20 4.50 13.22 3.87
CA ILE A 20 4.26 11.77 3.93
C ILE A 20 4.94 11.11 2.73
N ALA A 21 5.86 10.19 3.01
CA ALA A 21 6.49 9.36 1.97
C ALA A 21 5.58 8.20 1.56
N ALA A 22 5.51 7.92 0.26
CA ALA A 22 4.95 6.68 -0.25
C ALA A 22 6.07 5.65 -0.45
N LEU A 23 5.87 4.43 0.05
CA LEU A 23 6.76 3.32 -0.25
C LEU A 23 6.72 3.00 -1.75
N VAL A 24 7.82 2.46 -2.28
CA VAL A 24 7.88 1.94 -3.64
C VAL A 24 7.71 0.42 -3.56
N GLY A 25 6.78 -0.16 -4.33
CA GLY A 25 6.54 -1.58 -4.18
C GLY A 25 5.22 -2.13 -4.73
N ILE A 26 4.95 -3.38 -4.38
CA ILE A 26 3.79 -4.14 -4.85
C ILE A 26 2.97 -4.56 -3.63
N ASN A 27 1.70 -4.13 -3.61
CA ASN A 27 0.69 -4.62 -2.67
C ASN A 27 0.03 -5.88 -3.23
N VAL A 28 -0.26 -6.86 -2.38
CA VAL A 28 -1.09 -8.01 -2.75
C VAL A 28 -2.26 -8.10 -1.79
N ARG A 29 -3.47 -8.16 -2.34
CA ARG A 29 -4.72 -8.41 -1.62
C ARG A 29 -5.26 -9.78 -2.01
N ILE A 30 -5.49 -10.63 -1.02
CA ILE A 30 -6.04 -11.98 -1.21
C ILE A 30 -7.46 -12.01 -0.64
N THR A 31 -8.43 -12.39 -1.47
CA THR A 31 -9.83 -12.44 -1.05
C THR A 31 -10.09 -13.56 -0.05
N PRO A 32 -11.14 -13.45 0.81
CA PRO A 32 -11.45 -14.47 1.79
C PRO A 32 -11.73 -15.85 1.19
N SER A 33 -12.26 -15.93 -0.03
CA SER A 33 -12.61 -17.18 -0.71
C SER A 33 -11.41 -18.09 -0.95
N VAL A 34 -10.21 -17.52 -1.08
CA VAL A 34 -8.98 -18.26 -1.38
C VAL A 34 -7.88 -18.10 -0.33
N ALA A 35 -8.04 -17.20 0.65
CA ALA A 35 -7.02 -16.87 1.65
C ALA A 35 -6.46 -18.08 2.42
N GLY A 36 -7.29 -19.09 2.69
CA GLY A 36 -6.88 -20.32 3.39
C GLY A 36 -5.85 -21.18 2.64
N ARG A 37 -5.58 -20.90 1.36
CA ARG A 37 -4.58 -21.60 0.55
C ARG A 37 -3.15 -21.08 0.77
N PHE A 38 -3.01 -19.92 1.42
CA PHE A 38 -1.74 -19.21 1.52
C PHE A 38 -1.21 -19.27 2.96
N ALA A 39 0.05 -19.67 3.11
CA ALA A 39 0.80 -19.49 4.34
C ALA A 39 1.06 -18.01 4.61
N ASP A 40 1.40 -17.67 5.86
CA ASP A 40 1.68 -16.27 6.25
C ASP A 40 2.98 -15.73 5.66
N THR A 41 3.83 -16.60 5.12
CA THR A 41 5.07 -16.22 4.43
C THR A 41 5.13 -16.88 3.06
N THR A 42 5.58 -16.12 2.08
CA THR A 42 5.79 -16.56 0.70
C THR A 42 6.87 -15.69 0.04
N SER A 43 7.00 -15.76 -1.27
CA SER A 43 7.87 -14.89 -2.05
C SER A 43 7.11 -14.23 -3.19
N LEU A 44 7.60 -13.06 -3.58
CA LEU A 44 7.21 -12.36 -4.79
C LEU A 44 8.45 -12.16 -5.64
N GLU A 45 8.42 -12.59 -6.89
CA GLU A 45 9.48 -12.28 -7.84
C GLU A 45 9.02 -11.16 -8.76
N ALA A 46 9.89 -10.17 -8.98
CA ALA A 46 9.66 -9.09 -9.92
C ALA A 46 10.84 -9.03 -10.90
N CYS A 47 10.51 -9.02 -12.18
CA CYS A 47 11.50 -8.99 -13.26
C CYS A 47 11.30 -7.77 -14.16
N TRP A 48 12.36 -7.01 -14.37
CA TRP A 48 12.43 -5.91 -15.31
C TRP A 48 13.86 -5.79 -15.87
N ASN A 49 14.01 -5.19 -17.05
CA ASN A 49 15.31 -5.00 -17.70
C ASN A 49 16.17 -6.27 -17.85
N GLY A 50 15.53 -7.45 -17.95
CA GLY A 50 16.22 -8.74 -18.07
C GLY A 50 16.72 -9.33 -16.74
N SER A 51 16.56 -8.63 -15.62
CA SER A 51 16.90 -9.10 -14.27
C SER A 51 15.64 -9.47 -13.49
N CYS A 52 15.76 -10.44 -12.59
CA CYS A 52 14.70 -10.84 -11.68
C CYS A 52 15.19 -10.72 -10.23
N HIS A 53 14.33 -10.20 -9.38
CA HIS A 53 14.59 -10.03 -7.95
C HIS A 53 13.46 -10.68 -7.16
N THR A 54 13.82 -11.56 -6.23
CA THR A 54 12.87 -12.22 -5.33
C THR A 54 12.85 -11.51 -3.99
N TYR A 55 11.65 -11.17 -3.52
CA TYR A 55 11.41 -10.47 -2.27
C TYR A 55 10.67 -11.40 -1.30
N PRO A 56 11.09 -11.45 -0.02
CA PRO A 56 10.29 -12.11 1.00
C PRO A 56 8.95 -11.37 1.14
N PHE A 57 7.86 -12.14 1.24
CA PHE A 57 6.52 -11.59 1.26
C PHE A 57 5.77 -12.11 2.48
N VAL A 58 5.45 -11.20 3.41
CA VAL A 58 4.69 -11.52 4.62
C VAL A 58 3.24 -11.13 4.40
N LEU A 59 2.34 -12.09 4.60
CA LEU A 59 0.91 -11.90 4.56
C LEU A 59 0.36 -11.75 5.97
N SER A 60 -0.41 -10.69 6.18
CA SER A 60 -1.14 -10.42 7.42
C SER A 60 -2.64 -10.55 7.18
N PRO A 61 -3.46 -10.82 8.22
CA PRO A 61 -4.91 -10.75 8.11
C PRO A 61 -5.35 -9.39 7.57
N ALA A 62 -6.21 -9.40 6.55
CA ALA A 62 -6.80 -8.17 6.04
C ALA A 62 -7.92 -7.72 6.99
N THR A 63 -7.90 -6.47 7.41
CA THR A 63 -8.88 -5.89 8.32
C THR A 63 -9.72 -4.81 7.65
N THR A 64 -10.84 -4.50 8.27
CA THR A 64 -11.66 -3.33 7.95
C THR A 64 -12.11 -2.67 9.24
N ALA A 65 -12.43 -1.38 9.18
CA ALA A 65 -13.10 -0.71 10.28
C ALA A 65 -14.46 -1.37 10.54
N ALA A 66 -14.74 -1.66 11.81
CA ALA A 66 -16.08 -1.90 12.30
C ALA A 66 -16.81 -0.56 12.49
N ASP A 67 -18.10 -0.62 12.80
CA ASP A 67 -18.89 0.57 13.07
C ASP A 67 -18.24 1.41 14.19
N SER A 68 -18.10 2.70 13.93
CA SER A 68 -17.56 3.64 14.90
C SER A 68 -18.63 3.95 15.94
N THR A 69 -18.26 3.87 17.22
CA THR A 69 -19.16 4.20 18.33
C THR A 69 -18.67 5.49 18.99
N CYS A 70 -19.58 6.44 19.19
CA CYS A 70 -19.29 7.68 19.91
C CYS A 70 -20.07 7.71 21.22
N ALA A 71 -19.46 8.24 22.28
CA ALA A 71 -20.12 8.41 23.58
C ALA A 71 -21.24 9.47 23.56
N GLY A 72 -21.36 10.23 22.45
CA GLY A 72 -22.39 11.23 22.21
C GLY A 72 -22.41 11.71 20.75
N THR A 73 -23.02 12.87 20.50
CA THR A 73 -23.20 13.47 19.15
C THR A 73 -22.61 14.88 19.01
N GLY A 74 -22.02 15.40 20.09
CA GLY A 74 -21.34 16.69 20.12
C GLY A 74 -19.92 16.61 19.51
N PRO A 75 -19.36 17.76 19.10
CA PRO A 75 -18.06 17.81 18.43
C PRO A 75 -16.88 17.43 19.33
N ASP A 76 -17.05 17.50 20.65
CA ASP A 76 -16.03 17.17 21.65
C ASP A 76 -16.21 15.76 22.23
N ASP A 77 -17.23 15.02 21.80
CA ASP A 77 -17.50 13.67 22.30
C ASP A 77 -16.46 12.68 21.75
N THR A 78 -16.06 11.73 22.60
CA THR A 78 -15.07 10.72 22.21
C THR A 78 -15.70 9.65 21.33
N CYS A 79 -15.07 9.42 20.18
CA CYS A 79 -15.39 8.31 19.29
C CYS A 79 -14.31 7.23 19.32
N SER A 80 -14.73 5.98 19.23
CA SER A 80 -13.85 4.82 19.09
C SER A 80 -14.16 4.08 17.79
N ALA A 81 -13.12 3.61 17.12
CA ALA A 81 -13.24 2.68 16.01
C ALA A 81 -12.52 1.40 16.39
N GLN A 82 -13.16 0.26 16.11
CA GLN A 82 -12.53 -1.05 16.24
C GLN A 82 -12.21 -1.60 14.84
N VAL A 83 -11.21 -2.46 14.75
CA VAL A 83 -10.92 -3.19 13.52
C VAL A 83 -11.41 -4.62 13.65
N ARG A 84 -11.89 -5.17 12.53
CA ARG A 84 -12.35 -6.55 12.41
C ARG A 84 -11.63 -7.20 11.23
N GLU A 85 -11.29 -8.47 11.36
CA GLU A 85 -10.77 -9.24 10.23
C GLU A 85 -11.85 -9.48 9.17
N THR A 86 -11.44 -9.42 7.91
CA THR A 86 -12.30 -9.67 6.75
C THR A 86 -12.29 -11.13 6.30
N GLY A 87 -11.39 -11.95 6.85
CA GLY A 87 -11.08 -13.30 6.40
C GLY A 87 -10.11 -13.35 5.21
N GLY A 88 -9.77 -12.20 4.60
CA GLY A 88 -8.75 -12.08 3.57
C GLY A 88 -7.34 -11.95 4.16
N LYS A 89 -6.35 -11.87 3.27
CA LYS A 89 -4.96 -11.54 3.63
C LYS A 89 -4.45 -10.37 2.78
N THR A 90 -3.46 -9.64 3.29
CA THR A 90 -2.79 -8.56 2.55
C THR A 90 -1.31 -8.55 2.89
N GLY A 91 -0.47 -8.06 1.97
CA GLY A 91 0.96 -7.88 2.23
C GLY A 91 1.56 -6.89 1.25
N PHE A 92 2.78 -6.42 1.53
CA PHE A 92 3.48 -5.45 0.69
C PHE A 92 4.95 -5.82 0.54
N ALA A 93 5.43 -5.89 -0.70
CA ALA A 93 6.85 -6.00 -1.01
C ALA A 93 7.41 -4.60 -1.22
N VAL A 94 8.35 -4.18 -0.37
CA VAL A 94 9.12 -2.95 -0.59
C VAL A 94 10.18 -3.23 -1.66
N ILE A 95 10.08 -2.52 -2.79
CA ILE A 95 10.96 -2.68 -3.96
C ILE A 95 11.47 -1.28 -4.33
N PRO A 96 12.58 -0.81 -3.72
CA PRO A 96 13.04 0.57 -3.88
C PRO A 96 13.30 1.00 -5.33
N GLU A 97 13.71 0.05 -6.18
CA GLU A 97 14.07 0.29 -7.59
C GLU A 97 12.96 -0.07 -8.58
N LEU A 98 11.71 -0.24 -8.11
CA LEU A 98 10.60 -0.62 -8.97
C LEU A 98 10.36 0.47 -10.04
N PRO A 99 10.42 0.14 -11.34
CA PRO A 99 10.24 1.14 -12.39
C PRO A 99 8.75 1.43 -12.63
N ALA A 100 8.47 2.65 -13.12
CA ALA A 100 7.18 3.00 -13.72
C ALA A 100 7.07 2.50 -15.17
N ALA A 101 7.36 1.22 -15.39
CA ALA A 101 7.39 0.54 -16.69
C ALA A 101 6.87 -0.90 -16.54
N PRO A 102 6.62 -1.65 -17.62
CA PRO A 102 6.19 -3.04 -17.51
C PRO A 102 7.15 -3.89 -16.67
N VAL A 103 6.61 -4.54 -15.64
CA VAL A 103 7.29 -5.47 -14.75
C VAL A 103 6.56 -6.81 -14.81
N ARG A 104 7.30 -7.89 -15.05
CA ARG A 104 6.75 -9.24 -14.93
C ARG A 104 6.82 -9.64 -13.46
N VAL A 105 5.68 -9.96 -12.87
CA VAL A 105 5.57 -10.34 -11.46
C VAL A 105 5.14 -11.80 -11.39
N THR A 106 5.79 -12.57 -10.53
CA THR A 106 5.38 -13.93 -10.17
C THR A 106 4.98 -13.94 -8.71
N PHE A 107 3.75 -14.33 -8.43
CA PHE A 107 3.23 -14.49 -7.08
C PHE A 107 2.42 -15.78 -7.00
N ALA A 108 2.70 -16.60 -5.99
CA ALA A 108 2.01 -17.87 -5.76
C ALA A 108 1.99 -18.83 -6.97
N GLY A 109 3.04 -18.79 -7.79
CA GLY A 109 3.19 -19.64 -8.98
C GLY A 109 2.49 -19.10 -10.23
N GLU A 110 1.73 -18.01 -10.14
CA GLU A 110 1.15 -17.32 -11.28
C GLU A 110 2.03 -16.14 -11.70
N THR A 111 2.09 -15.89 -13.01
CA THR A 111 2.93 -14.84 -13.59
C THR A 111 2.09 -13.91 -14.47
N LEU A 112 2.21 -12.62 -14.22
CA LEU A 112 1.53 -11.56 -14.97
C LEU A 112 2.47 -10.38 -15.24
N THR A 113 2.13 -9.56 -16.22
CA THR A 113 2.83 -8.29 -16.47
C THR A 113 1.97 -7.14 -16.00
N VAL A 114 2.51 -6.32 -15.11
CA VAL A 114 1.87 -5.12 -14.58
C VAL A 114 2.72 -3.90 -14.88
N THR A 115 2.10 -2.71 -14.87
CA THR A 115 2.83 -1.45 -15.01
C THR A 115 2.59 -0.61 -13.76
N PRO A 116 3.55 -0.58 -12.81
CA PRO A 116 3.49 0.27 -11.63
C PRO A 116 3.32 1.74 -12.00
N LYS A 117 2.53 2.46 -11.21
CA LYS A 117 2.23 3.88 -11.44
C LYS A 117 2.65 4.70 -10.25
N ALA A 118 3.03 5.95 -10.50
CA ALA A 118 3.24 6.92 -9.44
C ALA A 118 1.95 7.09 -8.62
N VAL A 119 2.10 7.14 -7.31
CA VAL A 119 1.01 7.43 -6.37
C VAL A 119 1.11 8.86 -5.86
N TYR A 120 0.03 9.39 -5.30
CA TYR A 120 -0.04 10.77 -4.84
C TYR A 120 -0.59 10.80 -3.42
N PRO A 121 0.23 10.46 -2.40
CA PRO A 121 -0.25 10.32 -1.03
C PRO A 121 -0.83 11.62 -0.46
N ASN A 122 -0.35 12.77 -0.95
CA ASN A 122 -0.77 14.11 -0.52
C ASN A 122 -1.65 14.81 -1.57
N GLY A 123 -2.16 14.06 -2.56
CA GLY A 123 -2.88 14.59 -3.71
C GLY A 123 -1.98 14.99 -4.90
N PRO A 124 -2.55 15.10 -6.11
CA PRO A 124 -1.80 15.29 -7.36
C PRO A 124 -1.01 16.60 -7.42
N ASP A 125 -1.46 17.62 -6.69
CA ASP A 125 -0.82 18.94 -6.65
C ASP A 125 0.40 18.98 -5.70
N CYS A 126 0.69 17.90 -4.97
CA CYS A 126 1.69 17.83 -3.90
C CYS A 126 2.92 16.97 -4.25
N GLY A 127 3.17 16.76 -5.54
CA GLY A 127 4.25 15.91 -6.02
C GLY A 127 3.92 14.42 -5.99
N THR A 128 4.71 13.63 -6.72
CA THR A 128 4.53 12.18 -6.86
C THR A 128 5.26 11.42 -5.76
N GLY A 129 4.63 10.41 -5.18
CA GLY A 129 5.31 9.28 -4.54
C GLY A 129 5.90 8.32 -5.58
N GLY A 130 6.73 7.38 -5.11
CA GLY A 130 7.32 6.39 -6.01
C GLY A 130 6.31 5.36 -6.56
N PRO A 131 6.70 4.55 -7.56
CA PRO A 131 5.78 3.64 -8.23
C PRO A 131 5.19 2.56 -7.30
N GLN A 132 3.89 2.31 -7.46
CA GLN A 132 3.19 1.19 -6.83
C GLN A 132 2.23 0.49 -7.78
N VAL A 133 1.87 -0.74 -7.43
CA VAL A 133 0.74 -1.47 -8.02
C VAL A 133 0.11 -2.39 -6.96
N GLU A 134 -1.20 -2.57 -7.03
CA GLU A 134 -1.92 -3.56 -6.23
C GLU A 134 -2.27 -4.76 -7.13
N LEU A 135 -1.95 -5.95 -6.64
CA LEU A 135 -2.42 -7.22 -7.19
C LEU A 135 -3.60 -7.73 -6.36
N THR A 136 -4.61 -8.27 -7.02
CA THR A 136 -5.72 -8.99 -6.38
C THR A 136 -5.61 -10.48 -6.70
N VAL A 137 -5.76 -11.31 -5.67
CA VAL A 137 -5.80 -12.76 -5.78
C VAL A 137 -7.17 -13.25 -5.35
N ASP A 138 -7.87 -13.93 -6.24
CA ASP A 138 -9.16 -14.56 -5.95
C ASP A 138 -9.29 -15.92 -6.65
N GLU A 139 -10.51 -16.46 -6.73
CA GLU A 139 -10.78 -17.75 -7.38
C GLU A 139 -10.39 -17.81 -8.86
N ASN A 140 -10.21 -16.67 -9.53
CA ASN A 140 -9.83 -16.59 -10.94
C ASN A 140 -8.32 -16.44 -11.15
N GLY A 141 -7.53 -16.34 -10.08
CA GLY A 141 -6.08 -16.17 -10.12
C GLY A 141 -5.61 -14.77 -9.73
N VAL A 142 -4.39 -14.43 -10.15
CA VAL A 142 -3.71 -13.16 -9.85
C VAL A 142 -3.96 -12.12 -10.96
N ARG A 143 -4.34 -10.90 -10.59
CA ARG A 143 -4.55 -9.77 -11.52
C ARG A 143 -4.10 -8.42 -10.97
#